data_AF-A0A1I8AUI8-F1
#
_entry.id   AF-A0A1I8AUI8-F1
#
_cell.length_a   1.000
_cell.length_b   1.000
_cell.length_c   1.000
_cell.angle_alpha   90.00
_cell.angle_beta   90.00
_cell.angle_gamma   90.00
#
_symmetry.space_group_name_H-M   'P 1'
#
loop_
_entity.id
_entity.type
_entity.pdbx_description
1 polymer ?
#
loop_
_entity_poly.entity_id
_entity_poly.type
_entity_poly.pdbx_seq_one_letter_code
_entity_poly.pdbx_strand_id
1 'polypeptide(L)'
;MASNSLAGELWLVSAPCEKTAQETWERLDNATSNLSTNSKFNIPDLKVGTLDELVGLSDDLAKLDSTTEGIVCKLVQYFSDILEEEGDKLADNLVIEDIRTYVTKFQWEGEKYPLKHSLKVLSEIIRKKVTQIDNELKTKSIAYNNLKNNLASIDRKAT
;
A
#
# COMPACT_ATOMS: atom_id res chain seq x y z
N MET A 1 18.05 -6.46 22.65
CA MET A 1 17.93 -5.29 21.76
C MET A 1 18.15 -5.77 20.33
N ALA A 2 17.13 -6.36 19.71
CA ALA A 2 17.17 -6.64 18.28
C ALA A 2 16.76 -5.34 17.58
N SER A 3 17.75 -4.59 17.13
CA SER A 3 17.54 -3.41 16.29
C SER A 3 16.76 -3.84 15.05
N ASN A 4 15.55 -3.30 14.93
CA ASN A 4 14.68 -3.44 13.77
C ASN A 4 15.36 -2.80 12.55
N SER A 5 16.20 -3.55 11.82
CA SER A 5 16.95 -3.06 10.65
C SER A 5 16.20 -3.29 9.33
N LEU A 6 14.86 -3.41 9.35
CA LEU A 6 14.05 -3.80 8.19
C LEU A 6 13.39 -2.65 7.43
N ALA A 7 13.46 -1.40 7.91
CA ALA A 7 12.88 -0.24 7.23
C ALA A 7 13.92 0.54 6.43
N GLY A 8 14.40 -0.04 5.33
CA GLY A 8 15.16 0.72 4.33
C GLY A 8 14.20 1.55 3.48
N GLU A 9 14.50 2.83 3.26
CA GLU A 9 13.76 3.67 2.31
C GLU A 9 13.83 3.05 0.91
N LEU A 10 12.67 2.93 0.25
CA LEU A 10 12.56 2.41 -1.11
C LEU A 10 12.20 3.57 -2.04
N TRP A 11 12.95 3.67 -3.14
CA TRP A 11 12.74 4.69 -4.16
C TRP A 11 12.19 4.04 -5.42
N LEU A 12 11.03 4.50 -5.89
CA LEU A 12 10.49 4.14 -7.20
C LEU A 12 10.86 5.22 -8.21
N VAL A 13 11.66 4.85 -9.21
CA VAL A 13 12.16 5.78 -10.24
C VAL A 13 11.73 5.29 -11.61
N SER A 14 11.34 6.22 -12.47
CA SER A 14 11.12 5.96 -13.89
C SER A 14 12.08 6.79 -14.74
N ALA A 15 12.55 6.22 -15.84
CA ALA A 15 13.44 6.88 -16.80
C ALA A 15 12.87 6.70 -18.21
N PRO A 16 13.00 7.70 -19.11
CA PRO A 16 12.52 7.58 -20.47
C PRO A 16 13.26 6.46 -21.22
N CYS A 17 12.52 5.68 -21.99
CA CYS A 17 13.10 4.69 -22.89
C CYS A 17 13.74 5.42 -24.08
N GLU A 18 15.08 5.49 -24.12
CA GLU A 18 15.80 6.14 -25.22
C GLU A 18 15.83 5.23 -26.47
N LYS A 19 16.21 3.96 -26.30
CA LYS A 19 16.34 2.97 -27.38
C LYS A 19 15.62 1.67 -27.06
N THR A 20 16.01 1.02 -25.97
CA THR A 20 15.32 -0.15 -25.42
C THR A 20 15.23 -0.03 -23.91
N ALA A 21 14.17 -0.60 -23.31
CA ALA A 21 14.01 -0.60 -21.86
C ALA A 21 15.18 -1.32 -21.15
N GLN A 22 15.78 -2.31 -21.81
CA GLN A 22 16.93 -3.04 -21.31
C GLN A 22 18.20 -2.17 -21.27
N GLU A 23 18.47 -1.41 -22.33
CA GLU A 23 19.63 -0.50 -22.36
C GLU A 23 19.48 0.63 -21.33
N THR A 24 18.29 1.23 -21.22
CA THR A 24 18.02 2.25 -20.19
C THR A 24 18.21 1.67 -18.78
N TRP A 25 17.75 0.43 -18.55
CA TRP A 25 17.96 -0.27 -17.29
C TRP A 25 19.45 -0.48 -16.99
N GLU A 26 20.20 -1.06 -17.91
CA GLU A 26 21.64 -1.34 -17.73
C GLU A 26 22.43 -0.06 -17.48
N ARG A 27 22.10 1.03 -18.18
CA ARG A 27 22.74 2.33 -17.97
C ARG A 27 22.47 2.88 -16.57
N LEU A 28 21.22 2.84 -16.12
CA LEU A 28 20.86 3.30 -14.77
C LEU A 28 21.54 2.42 -13.71
N ASP A 29 21.47 1.10 -13.87
CA ASP A 29 22.03 0.13 -12.95
C ASP A 29 23.55 0.28 -12.83
N ASN A 30 24.26 0.39 -13.94
CA ASN A 30 25.70 0.64 -13.94
C ASN A 30 26.07 1.95 -13.23
N ALA A 31 25.27 3.01 -13.40
CA ALA A 31 25.52 4.32 -12.80
C ALA A 31 25.24 4.36 -11.29
N THR A 32 24.35 3.52 -10.77
CA THR A 32 23.92 3.55 -9.36
C THR A 32 24.23 2.26 -8.58
N SER A 33 24.80 1.23 -9.20
CA SER A 33 25.08 -0.08 -8.59
C SER A 33 25.93 -0.02 -7.32
N ASN A 34 26.76 1.01 -7.16
CA ASN A 34 27.57 1.26 -5.97
C ASN A 34 26.87 2.10 -4.89
N LEU A 35 25.68 2.63 -5.19
CA LEU A 35 24.88 3.50 -4.31
C LEU A 35 23.58 2.84 -3.85
N SER A 36 22.99 1.94 -4.64
CA SER A 36 21.71 1.29 -4.35
C SER A 36 21.62 -0.13 -4.89
N THR A 37 20.76 -0.95 -4.28
CA THR A 37 20.32 -2.21 -4.87
C THR A 37 19.15 -1.95 -5.81
N ASN A 38 19.34 -2.21 -7.09
CA ASN A 38 18.33 -1.92 -8.10
C ASN A 38 17.55 -3.19 -8.46
N SER A 39 16.23 -3.07 -8.54
CA SER A 39 15.34 -4.13 -9.04
C SER A 39 14.36 -3.57 -10.07
N LYS A 40 14.01 -4.37 -11.07
CA LYS A 40 13.02 -3.98 -12.08
C LYS A 40 11.62 -3.99 -11.48
N PHE A 41 10.83 -2.97 -11.82
CA PHE A 41 9.41 -2.90 -11.46
C PHE A 41 8.57 -3.00 -12.74
N ASN A 42 8.03 -4.19 -13.00
CA ASN A 42 7.37 -4.50 -14.27
C ASN A 42 5.92 -3.98 -14.28
N ILE A 43 5.69 -2.88 -15.00
CA ILE A 43 4.35 -2.35 -15.28
C ILE A 43 3.97 -2.78 -16.70
N PRO A 44 2.82 -3.45 -16.91
CA PRO A 44 2.37 -3.85 -18.24
C PRO A 44 1.87 -2.66 -19.05
N ASP A 45 1.66 -2.86 -20.35
CA ASP A 45 1.04 -1.87 -21.21
C ASP A 45 -0.42 -1.66 -20.81
N LEU A 46 -0.69 -0.54 -20.14
CA LEU A 46 -2.03 -0.15 -19.70
C LEU A 46 -2.70 0.72 -20.76
N LYS A 47 -4.01 0.56 -20.92
CA LYS A 47 -4.80 1.35 -21.86
C LYS A 47 -4.93 2.81 -21.38
N VAL A 48 -4.10 3.67 -21.95
CA VAL A 48 -4.15 5.12 -21.74
C VAL A 48 -5.24 5.78 -22.60
N GLY A 49 -5.82 6.85 -22.08
CA GLY A 49 -6.81 7.68 -22.78
C GLY A 49 -6.17 8.83 -23.53
N THR A 50 -6.89 9.95 -23.62
CA THR A 50 -6.36 11.23 -24.11
C THR A 50 -5.45 11.90 -23.09
N LEU A 51 -4.66 12.89 -23.52
CA LEU A 51 -3.81 13.67 -22.61
C LEU A 51 -4.64 14.38 -21.52
N ASP A 52 -5.79 14.94 -21.88
CA ASP A 52 -6.71 15.60 -20.93
C ASP A 52 -7.18 14.63 -19.83
N GLU A 53 -7.56 13.41 -20.23
CA GLU A 53 -7.92 12.36 -19.28
C GLU A 53 -6.74 11.95 -18.38
N LEU A 54 -5.51 11.94 -18.91
CA LEU A 54 -4.31 11.63 -18.12
C LEU A 54 -3.99 12.72 -17.10
N VAL A 55 -4.17 13.99 -17.46
CA VAL A 55 -3.97 15.13 -16.53
C VAL A 55 -4.97 15.03 -15.38
N GLY A 56 -6.25 14.86 -15.68
CA GLY A 56 -7.28 14.68 -14.64
C GLY A 56 -7.04 13.43 -13.78
N LEU A 57 -6.61 12.34 -14.40
CA LEU A 57 -6.28 11.10 -13.70
C LEU A 57 -5.08 11.27 -12.74
N SER A 58 -4.08 12.09 -13.11
CA SER A 58 -2.93 12.35 -12.25
C SER A 58 -3.35 12.93 -10.88
N ASP A 59 -4.26 13.91 -10.89
CA ASP A 59 -4.79 14.52 -9.67
C ASP A 59 -5.64 13.52 -8.87
N ASP A 60 -6.45 12.72 -9.56
CA ASP A 60 -7.31 11.71 -8.94
C ASP A 60 -6.51 10.57 -8.30
N LEU A 61 -5.40 10.17 -8.92
CA LEU A 61 -4.46 9.17 -8.39
C LEU A 61 -3.71 9.73 -7.17
N ALA A 62 -3.24 10.98 -7.21
CA ALA A 62 -2.59 11.61 -6.05
C ALA A 62 -3.53 11.67 -4.82
N LYS A 63 -4.81 12.01 -5.03
CA LYS A 63 -5.82 11.98 -3.96
C LYS A 63 -6.09 10.57 -3.46
N LEU A 64 -6.19 9.60 -4.37
CA LEU A 64 -6.40 8.19 -4.01
C LEU A 64 -5.24 7.64 -3.19
N ASP A 65 -4.00 7.97 -3.56
CA ASP A 65 -2.78 7.56 -2.87
C ASP A 65 -2.76 8.09 -1.42
N SER A 66 -2.89 9.40 -1.24
CA SER A 66 -2.96 10.02 0.09
C SER A 66 -4.12 9.48 0.95
N THR A 67 -5.27 9.21 0.33
CA THR A 67 -6.41 8.60 1.03
C THR A 67 -6.08 7.18 1.49
N THR A 68 -5.44 6.39 0.62
CA THR A 68 -5.07 4.99 0.90
C THR A 68 -4.04 4.93 2.02
N GLU A 69 -2.99 5.76 1.95
CA GLU A 69 -1.98 5.88 3.01
C GLU A 69 -2.64 6.23 4.36
N GLY A 70 -3.53 7.23 4.38
CA GLY A 70 -4.25 7.61 5.60
C GLY A 70 -5.10 6.49 6.19
N ILE A 71 -5.70 5.62 5.36
CA ILE A 71 -6.46 4.45 5.82
C ILE A 71 -5.52 3.37 6.37
N VAL A 72 -4.39 3.11 5.71
CA VAL A 72 -3.39 2.16 6.19
C VAL A 72 -2.83 2.59 7.54
N CYS A 73 -2.48 3.88 7.70
CA CYS A 73 -2.02 4.42 8.99
C CYS A 73 -3.06 4.26 10.10
N LYS A 74 -4.34 4.51 9.82
CA LYS A 74 -5.43 4.27 10.78
C LYS A 74 -5.56 2.80 11.15
N LEU A 75 -5.42 1.90 10.17
CA LEU A 75 -5.45 0.46 10.42
C LEU A 75 -4.33 0.05 11.36
N VAL A 76 -3.09 0.48 11.08
CA VAL A 76 -1.92 0.18 11.92
C VAL A 76 -2.10 0.72 13.34
N GLN A 77 -2.54 1.98 13.48
CA GLN A 77 -2.81 2.58 14.79
C GLN A 77 -3.87 1.78 15.56
N TYR A 78 -4.97 1.41 14.89
CA TYR A 78 -6.05 0.67 15.53
C TYR A 78 -5.60 -0.72 16.01
N PHE A 79 -4.78 -1.43 15.22
CA PHE A 79 -4.18 -2.69 15.65
C PHE A 79 -3.21 -2.49 16.82
N SER A 80 -2.43 -1.40 16.82
CA SER A 80 -1.55 -1.05 17.93
C SER A 80 -2.33 -0.81 19.23
N ASP A 81 -3.46 -0.09 19.16
CA ASP A 81 -4.30 0.22 20.33
C ASP A 81 -5.01 -1.04 20.88
N ILE A 82 -5.32 -2.01 20.02
CA ILE A 82 -5.90 -3.30 20.45
C ILE A 82 -4.85 -4.17 21.14
N LEU A 83 -3.62 -4.18 20.61
CA LEU A 83 -2.53 -5.02 21.06
C LEU A 83 -1.66 -4.33 22.12
N GLU A 84 -2.14 -3.29 22.81
CA GLU A 84 -1.37 -2.52 23.81
C GLU A 84 -0.67 -3.42 24.86
N GLU A 85 -1.31 -4.51 25.29
CA GLU A 85 -0.74 -5.47 26.25
C GLU A 85 0.17 -6.53 25.60
N GLU A 86 0.10 -6.70 24.27
CA GLU A 86 0.84 -7.69 23.49
C GLU A 86 1.61 -7.03 22.34
N GLY A 87 2.21 -5.86 22.59
CA GLY A 87 2.81 -5.01 21.55
C GLY A 87 3.86 -5.69 20.67
N ASP A 88 4.56 -6.70 21.22
CA ASP A 88 5.52 -7.52 20.46
C ASP A 88 4.85 -8.33 19.33
N LYS A 89 3.55 -8.63 19.44
CA LYS A 89 2.78 -9.36 18.41
C LYS A 89 2.23 -8.46 17.31
N LEU A 90 2.36 -7.13 17.41
CA LEU A 90 1.87 -6.23 16.37
C LEU A 90 2.59 -6.48 15.04
N ALA A 91 3.91 -6.67 15.10
CA ALA A 91 4.74 -6.99 13.94
C ALA A 91 4.36 -8.35 13.31
N ASP A 92 3.96 -9.33 14.13
CA ASP A 92 3.55 -10.66 13.67
C ASP A 92 2.15 -10.66 13.02
N ASN A 93 1.29 -9.71 13.38
CA ASN A 93 -0.07 -9.61 12.84
C ASN A 93 -0.16 -8.69 11.62
N LEU A 94 0.77 -7.75 11.46
CA LEU A 94 0.86 -6.84 10.31
C LEU A 94 1.88 -7.33 9.29
N VAL A 95 1.91 -8.64 9.03
CA VAL A 95 2.83 -9.23 8.05
C VAL A 95 2.18 -9.20 6.67
N ILE A 96 2.65 -8.27 5.85
CA ILE A 96 2.71 -8.49 4.40
C ILE A 96 3.99 -9.31 4.19
N GLU A 97 3.99 -10.29 3.28
CA GLU A 97 5.24 -10.92 2.83
C GLU A 97 6.35 -9.87 2.69
N ASP A 98 7.58 -10.18 3.12
CA ASP A 98 8.71 -9.23 3.20
C ASP A 98 8.59 -8.10 2.16
N ILE A 99 8.36 -6.87 2.62
CA ILE A 99 8.02 -5.71 1.76
C ILE A 99 9.05 -5.57 0.63
N ARG A 100 10.33 -5.84 0.94
CA ARG A 100 11.40 -5.82 -0.06
C ARG A 100 11.18 -6.89 -1.13
N THR A 101 10.86 -8.11 -0.74
CA THR A 101 10.48 -9.18 -1.67
C THR A 101 9.25 -8.81 -2.50
N TYR A 102 8.21 -8.26 -1.87
CA TYR A 102 6.99 -7.84 -2.57
C TYR A 102 7.27 -6.78 -3.64
N VAL A 103 8.02 -5.73 -3.31
CA VAL A 103 8.32 -4.63 -4.24
C VAL A 103 9.28 -5.09 -5.36
N THR A 104 10.30 -5.89 -5.02
CA THR A 104 11.32 -6.33 -5.99
C THR A 104 10.83 -7.44 -6.94
N LYS A 105 9.78 -8.17 -6.55
CA LYS A 105 9.14 -9.19 -7.39
C LYS A 105 7.72 -8.81 -7.79
N PHE A 106 7.41 -7.51 -7.78
CA PHE A 106 6.09 -7.02 -8.13
C PHE A 106 5.63 -7.58 -9.48
N GLN A 107 4.40 -8.09 -9.49
CA GLN A 107 3.70 -8.52 -10.68
C GLN A 107 2.32 -7.89 -10.71
N TRP A 108 1.95 -7.38 -11.87
CA TRP A 108 0.61 -6.85 -12.06
C TRP A 108 -0.42 -7.97 -11.97
N GLU A 109 -1.38 -7.82 -11.05
CA GLU A 109 -2.45 -8.79 -10.86
C GLU A 109 -3.52 -8.67 -11.95
N GLY A 110 -3.23 -9.16 -13.16
CA GLY A 110 -4.09 -9.02 -14.33
C GLY A 110 -5.50 -9.61 -14.19
N GLU A 111 -5.69 -10.58 -13.28
CA GLU A 111 -7.01 -11.12 -12.94
C GLU A 111 -7.86 -10.11 -12.15
N LYS A 112 -7.24 -9.38 -11.22
CA LYS A 112 -7.91 -8.36 -10.39
C LYS A 112 -8.00 -7.01 -11.10
N TYR A 113 -7.02 -6.69 -11.94
CA TYR A 113 -6.87 -5.43 -12.66
C TYR A 113 -6.63 -5.70 -14.16
N PRO A 114 -7.67 -6.06 -14.94
CA PRO A 114 -7.51 -6.44 -16.34
C PRO A 114 -6.92 -5.33 -17.22
N LEU A 115 -5.91 -5.68 -18.04
CA LEU A 115 -5.22 -4.76 -18.96
C LEU A 115 -6.13 -4.14 -20.03
N LYS A 116 -7.28 -4.77 -20.29
CA LYS A 116 -8.28 -4.29 -21.27
C LYS A 116 -9.05 -3.07 -20.77
N HIS A 117 -9.09 -2.84 -19.45
CA HIS A 117 -9.76 -1.68 -18.87
C HIS A 117 -8.88 -0.43 -19.02
N SER A 118 -9.53 0.73 -19.18
CA SER A 118 -8.81 2.00 -19.17
C SER A 118 -8.29 2.28 -17.76
N LEU A 119 -7.25 3.12 -17.69
CA LEU A 119 -6.68 3.55 -16.41
C LEU A 119 -7.73 4.13 -15.44
N LYS A 120 -8.68 4.91 -15.96
CA LYS A 120 -9.79 5.47 -15.17
C LYS A 120 -10.68 4.38 -14.55
N VAL A 121 -10.96 3.29 -15.28
CA VAL A 121 -11.74 2.18 -14.73
C VAL A 121 -10.93 1.44 -13.67
N LEU A 122 -9.64 1.22 -13.91
CA LEU A 122 -8.74 0.58 -12.94
C LEU A 122 -8.62 1.38 -11.64
N SER A 123 -8.44 2.71 -11.73
CA SER A 123 -8.39 3.58 -10.55
C SER A 123 -9.68 3.56 -9.75
N GLU A 124 -10.84 3.50 -10.42
CA GLU A 124 -12.14 3.40 -9.74
C GLU A 124 -12.34 2.04 -9.06
N ILE A 125 -11.85 0.94 -9.63
CA ILE A 125 -11.85 -0.38 -8.98
C ILE A 125 -11.02 -0.33 -7.69
N ILE A 126 -9.82 0.26 -7.74
CA ILE A 126 -8.95 0.43 -6.56
C ILE A 126 -9.64 1.31 -5.52
N ARG A 127 -10.17 2.47 -5.92
CA ARG A 127 -10.89 3.40 -5.04
C ARG A 127 -12.06 2.74 -4.31
N LYS A 128 -12.86 1.93 -5.02
CA LYS A 128 -13.97 1.19 -4.41
C LYS A 128 -13.48 0.19 -3.37
N LYS A 129 -12.42 -0.57 -3.66
CA LYS A 129 -11.82 -1.51 -2.70
C LYS A 129 -11.28 -0.80 -1.46
N VAL A 130 -10.53 0.28 -1.65
CA VAL A 130 -9.97 1.08 -0.54
C VAL A 130 -11.10 1.64 0.34
N THR A 131 -12.14 2.22 -0.26
CA THR A 131 -13.32 2.72 0.46
C THR A 131 -14.05 1.61 1.22
N GLN A 132 -14.18 0.42 0.61
CA GLN A 132 -14.80 -0.72 1.27
C GLN A 132 -14.01 -1.15 2.51
N ILE A 133 -12.68 -1.26 2.40
CA ILE A 133 -11.79 -1.60 3.52
C ILE A 133 -11.94 -0.57 4.66
N ASP A 134 -11.96 0.73 4.35
CA ASP A 134 -12.15 1.78 5.35
C ASP A 134 -13.50 1.68 6.07
N ASN A 135 -14.58 1.40 5.34
CA ASN A 135 -15.91 1.22 5.92
C ASN A 135 -15.98 -0.02 6.82
N GLU A 136 -15.37 -1.13 6.40
CA GLU A 136 -15.29 -2.35 7.20
C GLU A 136 -14.47 -2.14 8.48
N LEU A 137 -13.33 -1.44 8.37
CA LEU A 137 -12.49 -1.06 9.51
C LEU A 137 -13.31 -0.22 10.51
N LYS A 138 -13.94 0.86 10.06
CA LYS A 138 -14.79 1.72 10.91
C LYS A 138 -15.88 0.93 11.63
N THR A 139 -16.59 0.06 10.90
CA THR A 139 -17.67 -0.76 11.45
C THR A 139 -17.16 -1.67 12.56
N LYS A 140 -16.05 -2.38 12.30
CA LYS A 140 -15.43 -3.26 13.30
C LYS A 140 -14.91 -2.46 14.50
N SER A 141 -14.30 -1.30 14.27
CA SER A 141 -13.77 -0.46 15.33
C SER A 141 -14.85 0.06 16.28
N ILE A 142 -15.98 0.51 15.74
CA ILE A 142 -17.14 0.96 16.53
C ILE A 142 -17.70 -0.20 17.36
N ALA A 143 -17.89 -1.38 16.75
CA ALA A 143 -18.42 -2.56 17.43
C ALA A 143 -17.51 -2.98 18.61
N TYR A 144 -16.19 -3.04 18.38
CA TYR A 144 -15.22 -3.37 19.42
C TYR A 144 -15.23 -2.36 20.57
N ASN A 145 -15.20 -1.06 20.27
CA ASN A 145 -15.20 -0.02 21.30
C ASN A 145 -16.48 -0.04 22.14
N ASN A 146 -17.63 -0.32 21.54
CA ASN A 146 -18.89 -0.50 22.26
C ASN A 146 -18.82 -1.70 23.22
N LEU A 147 -18.27 -2.84 22.78
CA LEU A 147 -18.09 -4.02 23.63
C LEU A 147 -17.10 -3.76 24.78
N LYS A 148 -15.96 -3.12 24.51
CA LYS A 148 -14.95 -2.72 25.52
C LYS A 148 -15.58 -1.84 26.60
N ASN A 149 -16.35 -0.81 26.19
CA ASN A 149 -17.02 0.10 27.12
C ASN A 149 -18.12 -0.60 27.95
N ASN A 150 -18.88 -1.52 27.34
CA ASN A 150 -19.87 -2.31 28.04
C ASN A 150 -19.23 -3.21 29.10
N LEU A 151 -18.14 -3.90 28.77
CA LEU A 151 -17.39 -4.76 29.69
C LEU A 151 -16.86 -3.95 30.88
N ALA A 152 -16.17 -2.83 30.62
CA ALA A 152 -15.66 -1.95 31.68
C ALA A 152 -16.77 -1.42 32.61
N SER A 153 -17.97 -1.19 32.07
CA SER A 153 -19.13 -0.77 32.86
C SER A 153 -19.69 -1.90 33.73
N ILE A 154 -19.59 -3.16 33.30
CA ILE A 154 -19.97 -4.34 34.08
C ILE A 154 -18.99 -4.56 35.23
N ASP A 155 -17.68 -4.51 34.95
CA ASP A 155 -16.64 -4.72 35.97
C ASP A 155 -16.72 -3.69 37.10
N ARG A 156 -17.00 -2.43 36.77
CA ARG A 156 -17.23 -1.36 37.75
C ARG A 156 -18.48 -1.54 38.61
N LYS A 157 -19.47 -2.30 38.14
CA LYS A 157 -20.68 -2.62 38.91
C LYS A 157 -20.51 -3.87 39.76
N ALA A 158 -19.55 -4.73 39.41
CA ALA A 158 -19.22 -5.95 40.13
C ALA A 158 -18.18 -5.75 41.25
N THR A 159 -17.54 -4.57 41.29
CA THR A 159 -16.63 -4.11 42.35
C THR A 159 -17.36 -3.12 43.25
#